data_AF-A0A3B4FCC4-F1
#
_entry.id   AF-A0A3B4FCC4-F1
#
_cell.length_a   1.000
_cell.length_b   1.000
_cell.length_c   1.000
_cell.angle_alpha   90.00
_cell.angle_beta   90.00
_cell.angle_gamma   90.00
#
_symmetry.space_group_name_H-M   'P 1'
#
loop_
_entity.id
_entity.type
_entity.pdbx_description
1 polymer ?
#
loop_
_entity_poly.entity_id
_entity_poly.type
_entity_poly.pdbx_seq_one_letter_code
_entity_poly.pdbx_strand_id
1 'polypeptide(L)'
;MALTRWTDSTRFATGKMPRLCALLALLFAAGCSLCAADVGTFTPCLQFFYRSWPPKGLAGTPICQRFINKYRFATLYSRPRRSPWFSAYLYTVPAGKRPSASWKFEPQVRV
;
A
#
# COMPACT_ATOMS: atom_id res chain seq x y z
N MET A 1 29.28 -46.37 -21.13
CA MET A 1 28.59 -46.18 -19.84
C MET A 1 28.50 -44.66 -19.59
N ALA A 2 27.29 -44.14 -19.39
CA ALA A 2 26.90 -42.85 -18.75
C ALA A 2 27.65 -41.54 -19.13
N LEU A 3 27.01 -40.51 -19.70
CA LEU A 3 26.31 -39.38 -19.02
C LEU A 3 27.23 -38.60 -18.04
N THR A 4 27.37 -37.27 -17.97
CA THR A 4 26.69 -36.10 -18.55
C THR A 4 27.52 -34.84 -18.24
N ARG A 5 27.65 -33.95 -19.24
CA ARG A 5 27.53 -32.47 -19.24
C ARG A 5 27.43 -31.75 -17.87
N TRP A 6 28.21 -30.68 -17.67
CA TRP A 6 27.76 -29.30 -17.41
C TRP A 6 28.91 -28.31 -17.67
N THR A 7 28.93 -27.73 -18.88
CA THR A 7 29.64 -26.50 -19.20
C THR A 7 28.68 -25.35 -18.96
N ASP A 8 28.95 -24.45 -18.01
CA ASP A 8 28.22 -23.18 -17.92
C ASP A 8 29.19 -22.04 -18.23
N SER A 9 28.96 -21.41 -19.39
CA SER A 9 29.78 -20.35 -19.94
C SER A 9 29.26 -19.02 -19.40
N THR A 10 29.97 -18.41 -18.46
CA THR A 10 29.80 -17.01 -18.12
C THR A 10 30.33 -16.14 -19.28
N ARG A 11 29.49 -15.91 -20.28
CA ARG A 11 29.64 -14.78 -21.20
C ARG A 11 28.55 -13.77 -20.89
N PHE A 12 28.92 -12.75 -20.12
CA PHE A 12 28.18 -11.49 -20.07
C PHE A 12 28.13 -10.93 -21.48
N ALA A 13 27.01 -11.15 -22.17
CA ALA A 13 26.71 -10.47 -23.42
C ALA A 13 26.48 -8.99 -23.12
N THR A 14 27.43 -8.13 -23.48
CA THR A 14 27.27 -6.68 -23.54
C THR A 14 26.33 -6.32 -24.69
N GLY A 15 25.02 -6.49 -24.47
CA GLY A 15 23.99 -6.03 -25.40
C GLY A 15 23.80 -4.51 -25.27
N LYS A 16 23.92 -3.77 -26.38
CA LYS A 16 23.44 -2.38 -26.48
C LYS A 16 21.94 -2.37 -26.21
N MET A 17 21.56 -2.04 -24.99
CA MET A 17 20.16 -1.92 -24.60
C MET A 17 19.52 -0.80 -25.45
N PRO A 18 18.50 -1.09 -26.27
CA PRO A 18 17.94 -0.10 -27.18
C PRO A 18 17.37 1.05 -26.36
N ARG A 19 17.62 2.29 -26.80
CA ARG A 19 17.20 3.52 -26.08
C ARG A 19 15.70 3.51 -25.78
N LEU A 20 14.90 2.85 -26.62
CA LEU A 20 13.47 2.62 -26.43
C LEU A 20 13.15 1.80 -25.17
N CYS A 21 13.92 0.74 -24.88
CA CYS A 21 13.73 -0.07 -23.66
C CYS A 21 14.13 0.70 -22.39
N ALA A 22 15.18 1.52 -22.47
CA ALA A 22 15.57 2.40 -21.36
C ALA A 22 14.49 3.46 -21.08
N LEU A 23 13.91 4.05 -22.13
CA LEU A 23 12.81 5.01 -22.02
C LEU A 23 11.53 4.37 -21.48
N LEU A 24 11.15 3.18 -21.96
CA LEU A 24 10.02 2.41 -21.44
C LEU A 24 10.20 2.05 -19.96
N ALA A 25 11.41 1.63 -19.56
CA ALA A 25 11.72 1.32 -18.16
C ALA A 25 11.63 2.58 -17.27
N LEU A 26 12.12 3.73 -17.74
CA LEU A 26 12.01 5.01 -17.03
C LEU A 26 10.55 5.48 -16.90
N LEU A 27 9.74 5.33 -17.94
CA LEU A 27 8.30 5.66 -17.91
C LEU A 27 7.55 4.75 -16.93
N PHE A 28 7.88 3.46 -16.88
CA PHE A 28 7.29 2.50 -15.95
C PHE A 28 7.70 2.77 -14.50
N ALA A 29 8.97 3.14 -14.28
CA ALA A 29 9.48 3.55 -12.97
C ALA A 29 8.84 4.86 -12.48
N ALA A 30 8.68 5.85 -13.38
CA ALA A 30 8.00 7.11 -13.06
C ALA A 30 6.49 6.93 -12.81
N GLY A 31 5.84 5.97 -13.48
CA GLY A 31 4.44 5.60 -13.24
C GLY A 31 4.20 4.92 -11.89
N CYS A 32 5.25 4.40 -11.24
CA CYS A 32 5.16 3.67 -9.97
C CYS A 32 5.01 4.58 -8.74
N SER A 33 5.08 5.92 -8.92
CA SER A 33 4.97 6.90 -7.82
C SER A 33 3.53 7.15 -7.34
N LEU A 34 2.51 6.53 -7.95
CA LEU A 34 1.10 6.72 -7.55
C LEU A 34 0.69 5.90 -6.30
N CYS A 35 1.57 5.04 -5.78
CA CYS A 35 1.33 4.29 -4.55
C CYS A 35 1.79 5.05 -3.29
N ALA A 36 1.79 6.39 -3.33
CA ALA A 36 2.04 7.21 -2.15
C ALA A 36 0.84 7.06 -1.19
N ALA A 37 1.06 6.34 -0.10
CA ALA A 37 0.06 6.21 0.95
C ALA A 37 0.00 7.48 1.80
N ASP A 38 -1.21 7.89 2.19
CA ASP A 38 -1.45 9.01 3.11
C ASP A 38 -1.13 8.59 4.55
N VAL A 39 0.17 8.47 4.82
CA VAL A 39 0.73 8.11 6.12
C VAL A 39 1.36 9.36 6.74
N GLY A 40 1.07 9.61 8.00
CA GLY A 40 1.73 10.65 8.80
C GLY A 40 0.82 11.76 9.29
N THR A 41 -0.31 12.04 8.63
CA THR A 41 -1.32 12.99 9.13
C THR A 41 -2.74 12.52 8.84
N PHE A 42 -3.71 12.96 9.65
CA PHE A 42 -5.13 12.72 9.40
C PHE A 42 -5.78 13.77 8.50
N THR A 43 -5.04 14.79 8.06
CA THR A 43 -5.57 15.94 7.29
C THR A 43 -6.52 15.53 6.15
N PRO A 44 -6.21 14.54 5.28
CA PRO A 44 -7.10 14.20 4.18
C PRO A 44 -8.30 13.32 4.58
N CYS A 45 -8.36 12.88 5.84
CA CYS A 45 -9.42 12.00 6.34
C CYS A 45 -10.05 12.42 7.68
N LEU A 46 -9.93 13.70 8.06
CA LEU A 46 -10.48 14.22 9.31
C LEU A 46 -12.00 14.06 9.43
N GLN A 47 -12.73 14.03 8.31
CA GLN A 47 -14.18 13.87 8.28
C GLN A 47 -14.67 12.56 8.90
N PHE A 48 -13.82 11.55 9.05
CA PHE A 48 -14.22 10.28 9.70
C PHE A 48 -14.26 10.39 11.22
N PHE A 49 -13.53 11.33 11.81
CA PHE A 49 -13.60 11.56 13.24
C PHE A 49 -14.83 12.40 13.57
N TYR A 50 -15.47 12.09 14.70
CA TYR A 50 -16.56 12.91 15.22
C TYR A 50 -16.06 14.35 15.41
N ARG A 51 -16.76 15.30 14.77
CA ARG A 51 -16.39 16.74 14.78
C ARG A 51 -14.94 17.00 14.37
N SER A 52 -14.38 16.16 13.48
CA SER A 52 -12.99 16.28 13.03
C SER A 52 -11.96 16.27 14.17
N TRP A 53 -12.22 15.50 15.22
CA TRP A 53 -11.39 15.44 16.42
C TRP A 53 -10.72 14.06 16.60
N PRO A 54 -9.44 13.90 16.18
CA PRO A 54 -8.70 12.66 16.37
C PRO A 54 -8.40 12.36 17.85
N PRO A 55 -8.22 11.08 18.23
CA PRO A 55 -7.87 10.72 19.59
C PRO A 55 -6.51 11.32 19.98
N LYS A 56 -6.42 11.81 21.22
CA LYS A 56 -5.19 12.33 21.83
C LYS A 56 -4.67 11.35 22.88
N GLY A 57 -3.37 11.40 23.17
CA GLY A 57 -2.74 10.56 24.21
C GLY A 57 -2.40 9.13 23.78
N LEU A 58 -2.69 8.74 22.54
CA LEU A 58 -2.29 7.45 21.98
C LEU A 58 -1.14 7.63 21.00
N ALA A 59 -0.08 6.85 21.16
CA ALA A 59 1.05 6.82 20.23
C ALA A 59 0.78 5.81 19.10
N GLY A 60 0.88 6.26 17.86
CA GLY A 60 0.70 5.44 16.67
C GLY A 60 1.01 6.20 15.39
N THR A 61 0.96 5.48 14.27
CA THR A 61 1.09 6.03 12.92
C THR A 61 -0.30 6.39 12.39
N PRO A 62 -0.59 7.67 12.10
CA PRO A 62 -1.83 8.06 11.43
C PRO A 62 -1.85 7.53 9.99
N ILE A 63 -2.97 6.92 9.60
CA ILE A 63 -3.18 6.37 8.26
C ILE A 63 -4.57 6.77 7.77
N CYS A 64 -4.63 7.39 6.60
CA CYS A 64 -5.87 7.58 5.85
C CYS A 64 -6.00 6.46 4.81
N GLN A 65 -6.91 5.51 5.06
CA GLN A 65 -7.01 4.29 4.27
C GLN A 65 -7.90 4.50 3.05
N ARG A 66 -7.43 4.05 1.88
CA ARG A 66 -8.13 4.21 0.60
C ARG A 66 -8.60 2.86 0.09
N PHE A 67 -9.82 2.85 -0.44
CA PHE A 67 -10.36 1.73 -1.21
C PHE A 67 -10.96 2.26 -2.50
N ILE A 68 -10.49 1.75 -3.64
CA ILE A 68 -10.84 2.26 -4.98
C ILE A 68 -10.57 3.77 -5.05
N ASN A 69 -9.35 4.17 -4.68
CA ASN A 69 -8.87 5.56 -4.64
C ASN A 69 -9.68 6.54 -3.79
N LYS A 70 -10.65 6.08 -3.00
CA LYS A 70 -11.47 6.90 -2.11
C LYS A 70 -11.11 6.62 -0.65
N TYR A 71 -10.95 7.65 0.15
CA TYR A 71 -10.78 7.48 1.60
C TYR A 71 -12.02 6.80 2.19
N ARG A 72 -11.81 5.80 3.04
CA ARG A 72 -12.88 5.05 3.71
C ARG A 72 -12.74 5.02 5.22
N PHE A 73 -11.51 5.04 5.72
CA PHE A 73 -11.21 4.95 7.15
C PHE A 73 -10.07 5.90 7.52
N ALA A 74 -10.09 6.37 8.75
CA ALA A 74 -8.96 6.99 9.43
C ALA A 74 -8.52 6.08 10.57
N THR A 75 -7.26 5.63 10.56
CA THR A 75 -6.77 4.63 11.51
C THR A 75 -5.48 5.09 12.17
N LEU A 76 -5.41 5.00 13.51
CA LEU A 76 -4.20 5.16 14.28
C LEU A 76 -3.58 3.77 14.50
N TYR A 77 -2.49 3.49 13.79
CA TYR A 77 -1.88 2.17 13.76
C TYR A 77 -0.72 2.03 14.75
N SER A 78 -0.69 0.92 15.48
CA SER A 78 0.41 0.57 16.38
C SER A 78 1.34 -0.45 15.73
N ARG A 79 2.53 -0.02 15.32
CA ARG A 79 3.56 -0.92 14.77
C ARG A 79 4.01 -2.02 15.74
N PRO A 80 4.30 -1.74 17.03
CA PRO A 80 4.74 -2.79 17.96
C PRO A 80 3.70 -3.89 18.20
N ARG A 81 2.41 -3.55 18.14
CA ARG A 81 1.30 -4.50 18.32
C ARG A 81 0.80 -5.10 17.01
N ARG A 82 1.28 -4.60 15.88
CA ARG A 82 0.79 -4.91 14.55
C ARG A 82 -0.74 -4.77 14.42
N SER A 83 -1.33 -3.82 15.15
CA SER A 83 -2.79 -3.67 15.24
C SER A 83 -3.22 -2.20 15.26
N PRO A 84 -4.45 -1.89 14.82
CA PRO A 84 -5.01 -0.55 14.97
C PRO A 84 -5.36 -0.30 16.44
N TRP A 85 -4.86 0.81 17.01
CA TRP A 85 -5.34 1.29 18.30
C TRP A 85 -6.76 1.84 18.20
N PHE A 86 -7.01 2.56 17.11
CA PHE A 86 -8.23 3.30 16.89
C PHE A 86 -8.51 3.34 15.39
N SER A 87 -9.77 3.22 15.01
CA SER A 87 -10.23 3.39 13.63
C SER A 87 -11.57 4.10 13.63
N ALA A 88 -11.75 5.01 12.68
CA ALA A 88 -12.96 5.78 12.49
C ALA A 88 -13.41 5.72 11.03
N TYR A 89 -14.72 5.73 10.84
CA TYR A 89 -15.39 5.74 9.54
C TYR A 89 -16.77 6.37 9.69
N LEU A 90 -17.32 6.85 8.57
CA LEU A 90 -18.72 7.28 8.53
C LEU A 90 -19.60 6.08 8.25
N TYR A 91 -20.51 5.80 9.19
CA TYR A 91 -21.54 4.79 8.99
C TYR A 91 -22.59 5.32 8.01
N THR A 92 -22.92 4.51 7.01
CA THR A 92 -24.02 4.75 6.07
C THR A 92 -24.99 3.59 6.15
N VAL A 93 -26.28 3.88 6.01
CA VAL A 93 -27.31 2.84 5.94
C VAL A 93 -26.95 1.87 4.80
N PRO A 94 -26.88 0.55 5.06
CA PRO A 94 -26.47 -0.41 4.05
C PRO A 94 -27.52 -0.49 2.94
N ALA A 95 -27.08 -0.45 1.69
CA ALA A 95 -27.94 -0.60 0.51
C ALA A 95 -28.32 -2.06 0.20
N GLY A 96 -27.94 -3.02 1.05
CA GLY A 96 -28.17 -4.44 0.81
C GLY A 96 -27.42 -5.34 1.79
N LYS A 97 -27.32 -6.63 1.43
CA LYS A 97 -26.61 -7.64 2.21
C LYS A 97 -25.10 -7.35 2.24
N ARG A 98 -24.45 -7.76 3.32
CA ARG A 98 -22.99 -7.71 3.45
C ARG A 98 -22.35 -8.53 2.31
N PRO A 99 -21.42 -7.96 1.52
CA PRO A 99 -20.67 -8.71 0.52
C PRO A 99 -19.90 -9.88 1.14
N SER A 100 -19.56 -10.89 0.32
CA SER A 100 -18.70 -11.99 0.77
C SER A 100 -17.37 -11.45 1.30
N ALA A 101 -16.90 -12.06 2.38
CA ALA A 101 -15.69 -11.61 3.06
C ALA A 101 -14.47 -11.86 2.17
N SER A 102 -13.92 -10.79 1.58
CA SER A 102 -12.56 -10.78 1.03
C SER A 102 -11.70 -9.87 1.89
N TRP A 103 -10.84 -10.46 2.72
CA TRP A 103 -9.94 -9.70 3.58
C TRP A 103 -9.04 -8.81 2.74
N LYS A 104 -8.91 -7.55 3.16
CA LYS A 104 -7.98 -6.58 2.58
C LYS A 104 -6.92 -6.28 3.62
N PHE A 105 -5.67 -6.29 3.19
CA PHE A 105 -4.53 -5.88 3.99
C PHE A 105 -4.09 -4.48 3.56
N GLU A 106 -3.50 -3.72 4.48
CA GLU A 106 -3.00 -2.38 4.22
C GLU A 106 -1.51 -2.43 3.87
N PRO A 107 -1.13 -2.38 2.59
CA PRO A 107 0.24 -2.66 2.16
C PRO A 107 1.28 -1.67 2.70
N GLN A 108 0.90 -0.43 3.01
CA GLN A 108 1.85 0.58 3.54
C GLN A 108 2.29 0.34 4.98
N VAL A 109 1.64 -0.56 5.71
CA VAL A 109 2.04 -0.88 7.06
C VAL A 109 3.16 -1.90 6.99
N ARG A 110 4.40 -1.46 7.24
CA ARG A 110 5.52 -2.39 7.45
C ARG A 110 5.24 -3.18 8.73
N VAL A 111 4.82 -4.42 8.57
CA VAL A 111 4.58 -5.42 9.63
C VAL A 111 5.91 -5.95 10.16
#